data_AF-A0A1E3P146-F1
#
_entry.id   AF-A0A1E3P146-F1
#
_cell.length_a   1.000
_cell.length_b   1.000
_cell.length_c   1.000
_cell.angle_alpha   90.00
_cell.angle_beta   90.00
_cell.angle_gamma   90.00
#
_symmetry.space_group_name_H-M   'P 1'
#
loop_
_entity.id
_entity.type
_entity.pdbx_description
1 polymer ?
#
loop_
_entity_poly.entity_id
_entity_poly.type
_entity_poly.pdbx_seq_one_letter_code
_entity_poly.pdbx_strand_id
1 'polypeptide(L)' 'MRQSLLRLNHHAARYVRNQPVAPPNPKAIHVFVSKAIGGFMSFWICYRLREDGQVIFGLKHPWEH' A
#
# COMPACT_ATOMS: atom_id res chain seq x y z
N MET A 1 27.29 -26.59 20.73
CA MET A 1 26.21 -27.12 19.86
C MET A 1 25.42 -25.99 19.17
N ARG A 2 26.09 -25.02 18.51
CA ARG A 2 25.42 -23.85 17.87
C ARG A 2 25.95 -23.53 16.46
N GLN A 3 26.75 -24.44 15.88
CA GLN A 3 27.48 -24.20 14.63
C GLN A 3 26.96 -25.02 13.43
N SER A 4 25.93 -25.86 13.59
CA SER A 4 25.41 -26.73 12.52
C SER A 4 24.42 -26.05 11.56
N LEU A 5 23.83 -24.90 11.94
CA LEU A 5 22.84 -24.20 11.12
C LEU A 5 23.45 -23.34 10.00
N LEU A 6 24.74 -23.02 10.09
CA LEU A 6 25.47 -22.20 9.10
C LEU A 6 25.83 -22.96 7.81
N ARG A 7 25.56 -24.27 7.75
CA ARG A 7 25.73 -25.10 6.55
C ARG A 7 24.42 -25.47 5.84
N LEU A 8 23.28 -25.07 6.36
CA LEU A 8 22.00 -25.32 5.68
C LEU A 8 21.92 -24.46 4.42
N ASN A 9 21.50 -25.08 3.30
CA ASN A 9 21.17 -24.36 2.07
C ASN A 9 20.34 -23.10 2.39
N HIS A 10 20.58 -21.99 1.67
CA HIS A 10 19.88 -20.72 1.90
C HIS A 10 18.34 -20.87 1.92
N HIS A 11 17.79 -21.85 1.19
CA HIS A 11 16.37 -22.16 1.21
C HIS A 11 15.91 -22.85 2.50
N ALA A 12 16.70 -23.78 3.04
CA ALA A 12 16.38 -24.48 4.29
C ALA A 12 16.51 -23.57 5.51
N ALA A 13 17.44 -22.61 5.47
CA ALA A 13 17.62 -21.62 6.53
C ALA A 13 16.36 -20.74 6.76
N ARG A 14 15.52 -20.52 5.74
CA ARG A 14 14.29 -19.70 5.82
C ARG A 14 13.15 -20.33 6.63
N TYR A 15 13.20 -21.64 6.90
CA TYR A 15 12.16 -22.38 7.61
C TYR A 15 12.59 -22.83 9.01
N VAL A 16 13.77 -22.39 9.48
CA VAL A 16 14.23 -22.69 10.83
C VAL A 16 13.39 -21.89 11.83
N ARG A 17 13.02 -22.55 12.93
CA ARG A 17 12.28 -21.94 14.04
C ARG A 17 13.03 -20.70 14.56
N ASN A 18 12.30 -19.60 14.80
CA ASN A 18 12.80 -18.30 15.25
C ASN A 18 13.73 -17.55 14.28
N GLN A 19 13.57 -17.73 12.96
CA GLN A 19 14.23 -16.90 11.95
C GLN A 19 13.38 -15.67 11.56
N PRO A 20 14.00 -14.55 11.13
CA PRO A 20 13.26 -13.40 10.61
C PRO A 20 12.47 -13.79 9.36
N VAL A 21 11.23 -13.32 9.29
CA VAL A 21 10.32 -13.61 8.18
C VAL A 21 10.87 -12.99 6.90
N ALA A 22 11.00 -13.80 5.85
CA ALA A 22 11.41 -13.29 4.54
C ALA A 22 10.33 -12.36 3.97
N PRO A 23 10.70 -11.32 3.20
CA PRO A 23 9.72 -10.45 2.56
C PRO A 23 8.82 -11.26 1.62
N PRO A 24 7.51 -10.96 1.58
CA PRO A 24 6.61 -11.62 0.65
C PRO A 24 7.00 -11.26 -0.79
N ASN A 25 6.82 -12.21 -1.72
CA ASN A 25 7.06 -12.01 -3.15
C ASN A 25 5.71 -11.93 -3.90
N PRO A 26 5.01 -10.78 -3.86
CA PRO A 26 3.76 -10.62 -4.58
C PRO A 26 4.02 -10.57 -6.10
N LYS A 27 3.06 -11.06 -6.88
CA LYS A 27 3.08 -10.92 -8.34
C LYS A 27 3.09 -9.43 -8.71
N ALA A 28 3.90 -9.04 -9.70
CA ALA A 28 4.03 -7.65 -10.14
C ALA A 28 2.67 -7.00 -10.51
N ILE A 29 1.76 -7.78 -11.11
CA ILE A 29 0.40 -7.35 -11.46
C ILE A 29 -0.36 -6.88 -10.21
N HIS A 30 -0.23 -7.60 -9.09
CA HIS A 30 -0.93 -7.24 -7.86
C HIS A 30 -0.42 -5.92 -7.28
N VAL A 31 0.90 -5.68 -7.33
CA VAL A 31 1.52 -4.42 -6.89
C VAL A 31 1.11 -3.26 -7.80
N PHE A 32 1.00 -3.50 -9.11
CA PHE A 32 0.57 -2.48 -10.06
C PHE A 32 -0.89 -2.08 -9.85
N VAL A 33 -1.79 -3.08 -9.77
CA VAL A 33 -3.23 -2.84 -9.59
C VAL A 33 -3.51 -2.17 -8.24
N SER A 34 -2.84 -2.56 -7.17
CA SER A 34 -3.02 -1.92 -5.86
C SER A 34 -2.62 -0.45 -5.87
N LYS A 35 -1.51 -0.11 -6.54
CA LYS A 35 -1.08 1.29 -6.74
C LYS A 35 -2.04 2.06 -7.64
N ALA A 36 -2.53 1.46 -8.72
CA ALA A 36 -3.47 2.09 -9.63
C ALA A 36 -4.80 2.41 -8.93
N ILE A 37 -5.37 1.48 -8.16
CA ILE A 37 -6.62 1.68 -7.43
C ILE A 37 -6.44 2.71 -6.31
N GLY A 38 -5.35 2.64 -5.54
CA GLY A 38 -5.06 3.64 -4.50
C GLY A 38 -4.84 5.04 -5.06
N GLY A 39 -4.16 5.12 -6.21
CA GLY A 39 -4.00 6.37 -6.98
C GLY A 39 -5.33 6.88 -7.52
N PHE A 40 -6.17 6.00 -8.06
CA PHE A 40 -7.49 6.34 -8.58
C PHE A 40 -8.43 6.86 -7.48
N MET A 41 -8.41 6.25 -6.30
CA MET A 41 -9.16 6.74 -5.13
C MET A 41 -8.75 8.17 -4.78
N SER A 42 -7.44 8.43 -4.65
CA SER A 42 -6.92 9.76 -4.32
C SER A 42 -7.22 10.78 -5.42
N PHE A 43 -7.10 10.37 -6.68
CA PHE A 43 -7.46 11.17 -7.84
C PHE A 43 -8.95 11.54 -7.81
N TRP A 44 -9.83 10.60 -7.50
CA TRP A 44 -11.27 10.84 -7.42
C TRP A 44 -11.64 11.85 -6.33
N ILE A 45 -11.00 11.76 -5.17
CA ILE A 45 -11.19 12.73 -4.09
C ILE A 45 -10.73 14.12 -4.55
N CYS A 46 -9.54 14.25 -5.15
CA CYS A 46 -9.05 15.52 -5.66
C CYS A 46 -9.92 16.09 -6.80
N TYR A 47 -10.46 15.22 -7.65
CA TYR A 47 -11.39 15.58 -8.71
C TYR A 47 -12.67 16.19 -8.11
N ARG A 48 -13.29 15.51 -7.14
CA ARG A 48 -14.45 16.01 -6.39
C ARG A 48 -14.13 17.28 -5.61
N LEU A 49 -12.95 17.39 -5.01
CA LEU A 49 -12.53 18.60 -4.30
C LEU A 49 -12.42 19.81 -5.22
N ARG A 50 -12.16 19.63 -6.51
CA ARG A 50 -12.18 20.73 -7.48
C ARG A 50 -13.61 21.16 -7.82
N GLU A 51 -14.53 20.22 -7.97
CA GLU A 51 -15.93 20.49 -8.29
C GLU A 51 -16.69 21.07 -7.08
N ASP A 52 -16.58 20.42 -5.93
CA ASP A 52 -17.23 20.79 -4.67
C ASP A 52 -16.40 21.77 -3.85
N GLY A 53 -15.23 22.19 -4.35
CA GLY A 53 -14.29 23.05 -3.62
C GLY A 53 -14.93 24.34 -3.12
N GLN A 54 -15.74 25.01 -3.93
CA GLN A 54 -16.38 26.26 -3.50
C GLN A 54 -17.40 26.06 -2.38
N VAL A 55 -18.05 24.89 -2.30
CA VAL A 55 -19.03 24.54 -1.27
C VAL A 55 -18.32 24.09 0.01
N ILE A 56 -17.26 23.28 -0.12
CA ILE A 56 -16.50 22.74 1.02
C ILE A 56 -15.61 23.81 1.66
N PHE A 57 -15.03 24.73 0.87
CA PHE A 57 -14.23 25.86 1.38
C PHE A 57 -15.08 27.05 1.89
N GLY A 58 -16.41 26.92 1.92
CA GLY A 58 -17.31 27.92 2.54
C GLY A 58 -17.35 29.28 1.83
N LEU A 59 -16.87 29.36 0.58
CA LEU A 59 -16.85 30.60 -0.21
C LEU A 59 -18.23 30.98 -0.75
N LYS A 60 -19.17 30.03 -0.78
CA LYS A 60 -20.59 30.27 -1.07
C LYS A 60 -21.45 29.46 -0.12
N HIS A 61 -22.36 30.13 0.59
CA HIS A 61 -23.44 29.44 1.26
C HIS A 61 -24.45 28.93 0.20
N PRO A 62 -24.89 27.66 0.26
CA PRO A 62 -25.80 27.09 -0.73
C PRO A 62 -27.20 27.74 -0.76
N TRP A 63 -27.46 28.75 0.08
CA TRP A 63 -28.72 29.49 0.18
C TRP A 63 -28.61 30.99 -0.12
N GLU A 64 -27.45 31.49 -0.56
CA GLU A 64 -27.32 32.85 -1.10
C GLU A 64 -27.73 32.80 -2.59
N HIS A 65 -29.01 33.07 -2.85
CA HIS A 65 -29.58 33.28 -4.18
C HIS A 65 -29.28 34.69 -4.69
#